data_AF-A0A937KZL7-F1
#
_entry.id   AF-A0A937KZL7-F1
#
_cell.length_a   1.000
_cell.length_b   1.000
_cell.length_c   1.000
_cell.angle_alpha   90.00
_cell.angle_beta   90.00
_cell.angle_gamma   90.00
#
_symmetry.space_group_name_H-M   'P 1'
#
loop_
_entity.id
_entity.type
_entity.pdbx_description
1 polymer ?
#
loop_
_entity_poly.entity_id
_entity_poly.type
_entity_poly.pdbx_seq_one_letter_code
_entity_poly.pdbx_strand_id
1 'polypeptide(L)'
;MTSVVGAGGGTVLLAAMLQFMNPAEAIPVHGVIQFSSNLTRTWLLRKFINWPIVIRFTLLLPIGVYLGLQIFQNIDANYIKNIIGIFILLALGFQNLKITKNIYVPNYVYYVIGFLTGILNILVGVIAPLLAVIVKQSITEKKSIVGTLGYFGLIGNLIKIIGFSFIGFSFFEYIDTFLMIIPATLIGSRVGQFLLNKISNKIFMIFFQIILIGLAIRLLII
;
A
#
# COMPACT_ATOMS: atom_id res chain seq x y z
N MET A 1 -19.05 -1.37 -3.03
CA MET A 1 -17.61 -1.71 -3.18
C MET A 1 -16.78 -0.43 -3.42
N THR A 2 -16.42 0.35 -2.39
CA THR A 2 -15.54 1.54 -2.57
C THR A 2 -14.17 1.40 -1.89
N SER A 3 -13.73 0.18 -1.58
CA SER A 3 -12.45 -0.02 -0.88
C SER A 3 -11.22 -0.17 -1.80
N VAL A 4 -11.40 -0.37 -3.10
CA VAL A 4 -10.26 -0.54 -4.04
C VAL A 4 -9.60 0.80 -4.37
N VAL A 5 -10.35 1.91 -4.35
CA VAL A 5 -9.88 3.15 -5.01
C VAL A 5 -8.92 3.97 -4.13
N GLY A 6 -8.92 3.71 -2.82
CA GLY A 6 -7.83 4.20 -1.97
C GLY A 6 -6.59 3.31 -1.94
N ALA A 7 -6.79 2.00 -2.10
CA ALA A 7 -5.70 1.03 -2.04
C ALA A 7 -4.86 1.04 -3.32
N GLY A 8 -5.50 1.27 -4.47
CA GLY A 8 -4.84 1.29 -5.78
C GLY A 8 -4.09 2.59 -6.12
N GLY A 9 -4.55 3.74 -5.62
CA GLY A 9 -3.90 5.03 -5.89
C GLY A 9 -2.46 5.08 -5.41
N GLY A 10 -2.17 4.46 -4.25
CA GLY A 10 -0.80 4.29 -3.76
C GLY A 10 0.05 3.39 -4.66
N THR A 11 -0.54 2.36 -5.28
CA THR A 11 0.15 1.50 -6.26
C THR A 11 0.55 2.29 -7.49
N VAL A 12 -0.39 3.05 -8.05
CA VAL A 12 -0.16 3.89 -9.24
C VAL A 12 0.90 4.95 -8.93
N LEU A 13 0.82 5.60 -7.77
CA LEU A 13 1.79 6.60 -7.36
C LEU A 13 3.20 6.01 -7.28
N LEU A 14 3.40 4.88 -6.59
CA LEU A 14 4.73 4.25 -6.51
C LEU A 14 5.25 3.87 -7.90
N ALA A 15 4.41 3.23 -8.70
CA ALA A 15 4.78 2.80 -10.04
C ALA A 15 5.13 3.98 -10.96
N ALA A 16 4.49 5.14 -10.77
CA ALA A 16 4.84 6.38 -11.44
C ALA A 16 6.15 6.99 -10.92
N MET A 17 6.37 7.02 -9.60
CA MET A 17 7.62 7.51 -9.00
C MET A 17 8.83 6.71 -9.48
N LEU A 18 8.71 5.39 -9.60
CA LEU A 18 9.77 4.51 -10.10
C LEU A 18 10.15 4.75 -11.57
N GLN A 19 9.40 5.57 -12.31
CA GLN A 19 9.79 6.02 -13.65
C GLN A 19 10.83 7.15 -13.63
N PHE A 20 10.97 7.83 -12.49
CA PHE A 20 11.81 9.02 -12.33
C PHE A 20 12.81 8.90 -11.17
N MET A 21 12.61 7.92 -10.28
CA MET A 21 13.40 7.71 -9.07
C MET A 21 13.86 6.25 -8.99
N ASN A 22 15.03 6.03 -8.40
CA ASN A 22 15.48 4.67 -8.11
C ASN A 22 14.67 4.07 -6.94
N PRO A 23 14.54 2.73 -6.83
CA PRO A 23 13.78 2.09 -5.76
C PRO A 23 14.22 2.52 -4.35
N ALA A 24 15.53 2.71 -4.14
CA ALA A 24 16.13 3.20 -2.89
C ALA A 24 15.55 4.53 -2.40
N GLU A 25 15.08 5.37 -3.32
CA GLU A 25 14.52 6.69 -3.03
C GLU A 25 12.99 6.64 -3.08
N ALA A 26 12.45 6.00 -4.12
CA ALA A 26 11.01 5.97 -4.39
C ALA A 26 10.23 5.34 -3.24
N ILE A 27 10.71 4.24 -2.66
CA ILE A 27 10.02 3.48 -1.61
C ILE A 27 9.89 4.27 -0.29
N PRO A 28 10.97 4.85 0.27
CA PRO A 28 10.86 5.69 1.46
C PRO A 28 10.05 6.96 1.22
N VAL A 29 10.28 7.68 0.12
CA VAL A 29 9.55 8.91 -0.24
C VAL A 29 8.05 8.63 -0.39
N HIS A 30 7.70 7.54 -1.08
CA HIS A 30 6.33 7.05 -1.17
C HIS A 30 5.73 6.76 0.20
N GLY A 31 6.52 6.21 1.11
CA GLY A 31 6.14 5.98 2.50
C GLY A 31 5.61 7.23 3.19
N VAL A 32 6.31 8.36 3.08
CA VAL A 32 5.91 9.64 3.68
C VAL A 32 4.61 10.17 3.06
N ILE A 33 4.52 10.15 1.72
CA ILE A 33 3.32 10.60 1.02
C ILE A 33 2.11 9.76 1.42
N GLN A 34 2.27 8.44 1.45
CA GLN A 34 1.20 7.52 1.84
C GLN A 34 0.87 7.59 3.33
N PHE A 35 1.82 7.90 4.20
CA PHE A 35 1.55 8.15 5.61
C PHE A 35 0.53 9.29 5.77
N SER A 36 0.71 10.42 5.06
CA SER A 36 -0.20 11.57 5.14
C SER A 36 -1.64 11.22 4.67
N SER A 37 -1.76 10.48 3.57
CA SER A 37 -3.04 10.03 3.01
C SER A 37 -3.74 9.04 3.95
N ASN A 38 -2.99 8.07 4.49
CA ASN A 38 -3.52 7.10 5.44
C ASN A 38 -3.86 7.72 6.80
N LEU A 39 -3.14 8.75 7.24
CA LEU A 39 -3.43 9.49 8.46
C LEU A 39 -4.81 10.15 8.38
N THR A 40 -5.05 10.88 7.29
CA THR A 40 -6.34 11.53 7.04
C THR A 40 -7.48 10.52 7.03
N ARG A 41 -7.32 9.39 6.32
CA ARG A 41 -8.34 8.32 6.26
C ARG A 41 -8.58 7.66 7.61
N THR A 42 -7.50 7.32 8.33
CA THR A 42 -7.56 6.71 9.66
C THR A 42 -8.28 7.62 10.63
N TRP A 43 -7.97 8.91 10.62
CA TRP A 43 -8.62 9.89 11.47
C TRP A 43 -10.13 10.01 11.20
N LEU A 44 -10.53 10.10 9.92
CA LEU A 44 -11.94 10.19 9.52
C LEU A 44 -12.74 8.93 9.90
N LEU A 45 -12.12 7.75 9.86
CA LEU A 45 -12.77 6.46 10.10
C LEU A 45 -12.40 5.84 11.45
N ARG A 46 -11.80 6.60 12.37
CA ARG A 46 -11.25 6.07 13.63
C ARG A 46 -12.24 5.28 14.48
N LYS A 47 -13.52 5.67 14.44
CA LYS A 47 -14.61 5.00 15.17
C LYS A 47 -14.96 3.61 14.61
N PHE A 48 -14.56 3.33 13.37
CA PHE A 48 -14.86 2.08 12.66
C PHE A 48 -13.64 1.13 12.62
N ILE A 49 -12.51 1.51 13.22
CA ILE A 49 -11.32 0.66 13.19
C ILE A 49 -11.54 -0.60 14.02
N ASN A 50 -11.27 -1.77 13.44
CA ASN A 50 -11.31 -3.04 14.17
C ASN A 50 -10.02 -3.24 14.96
N TRP A 51 -10.00 -2.75 16.20
CA TRP A 51 -8.85 -2.81 17.10
C TRP A 51 -8.31 -4.22 17.39
N PRO A 52 -9.16 -5.26 17.60
CA PRO A 52 -8.67 -6.62 17.76
C PRO A 52 -7.76 -7.08 16.61
N ILE A 53 -8.13 -6.78 15.37
CA ILE A 53 -7.33 -7.11 14.19
C ILE A 53 -6.08 -6.23 14.12
N VAL A 54 -6.24 -4.92 14.34
CA VAL A 54 -5.14 -3.93 14.28
C VAL A 54 -4.01 -4.22 15.24
N ILE A 55 -4.31 -4.57 16.49
CA ILE A 55 -3.29 -4.84 17.50
C ILE A 55 -2.44 -6.03 17.07
N ARG A 56 -3.08 -7.12 16.63
CA ARG A 56 -2.39 -8.35 16.19
C ARG A 56 -1.53 -8.11 14.96
N PHE A 57 -2.06 -7.36 13.99
CA PHE A 57 -1.32 -6.94 12.81
C PHE A 57 -0.09 -6.09 13.16
N THR A 58 -0.22 -5.16 14.11
CA THR A 58 0.87 -4.22 14.43
C THR A 58 2.02 -4.89 15.16
N LEU A 59 1.77 -5.93 15.97
CA LEU A 59 2.76 -6.49 16.89
C LEU A 59 4.00 -7.09 16.20
N LEU A 60 3.84 -7.84 15.11
CA LEU A 60 4.98 -8.43 14.38
C LEU A 60 5.43 -7.61 13.17
N LEU A 61 4.74 -6.51 12.86
CA LEU A 61 5.07 -5.67 11.72
C LEU A 61 6.47 -5.02 11.80
N PRO A 62 6.95 -4.50 12.96
CA PRO A 62 8.32 -4.02 13.10
C PRO A 62 9.39 -5.07 12.75
N ILE A 63 9.19 -6.32 13.18
CA ILE A 63 10.12 -7.42 12.90
C ILE A 63 10.15 -7.70 11.39
N GLY A 64 8.99 -7.69 10.75
CA GLY A 64 8.89 -7.80 9.30
C GLY A 64 9.60 -6.67 8.56
N VAL A 65 9.45 -5.42 9.02
CA VAL A 65 10.15 -4.26 8.44
C VAL A 65 11.67 -4.41 8.60
N TYR A 66 12.14 -4.82 9.78
CA TYR A 66 13.56 -5.07 10.01
C TYR A 66 14.12 -6.10 9.02
N LEU A 67 13.47 -7.26 8.87
CA LEU A 67 13.90 -8.27 7.90
C LEU A 67 13.80 -7.77 6.46
N GLY A 68 12.74 -7.03 6.14
CA GLY A 68 12.58 -6.38 4.84
C GLY A 68 13.75 -5.46 4.51
N LEU A 69 14.24 -4.66 5.48
CA LEU A 69 15.40 -3.79 5.32
C LEU A 69 16.70 -4.56 5.15
N GLN A 70 16.90 -5.65 5.90
CA GLN A 70 18.06 -6.53 5.74
C GLN A 70 18.12 -7.11 4.32
N ILE A 71 16.97 -7.55 3.80
CA ILE A 71 16.89 -8.02 2.41
C ILE A 71 17.14 -6.87 1.44
N PHE A 72 16.49 -5.73 1.66
CA PHE A 72 16.57 -4.55 0.80
C PHE A 72 17.99 -4.04 0.59
N GLN A 73 18.80 -3.98 1.65
CA GLN A 73 20.19 -3.49 1.58
C GLN A 73 21.14 -4.44 0.83
N ASN A 74 20.77 -5.72 0.71
CA ASN A 74 21.62 -6.76 0.12
C ASN A 74 21.17 -7.18 -1.29
N ILE A 75 20.17 -6.51 -1.87
CA ILE A 75 19.64 -6.79 -3.21
C ILE A 75 19.90 -5.61 -4.14
N ASP A 76 20.37 -5.88 -5.36
CA ASP A 76 20.55 -4.86 -6.38
C ASP A 76 19.21 -4.24 -6.82
N ALA A 77 19.23 -2.94 -7.11
CA ALA A 77 18.04 -2.16 -7.42
C ALA A 77 17.21 -2.72 -8.59
N ASN A 78 17.83 -3.36 -9.57
CA ASN A 78 17.12 -3.96 -10.71
C ASN A 78 16.29 -5.18 -10.28
N TYR A 79 16.79 -6.00 -9.35
CA TYR A 79 15.99 -7.09 -8.77
C TYR A 79 14.82 -6.55 -7.95
N ILE A 80 14.98 -5.43 -7.24
CA ILE A 80 13.89 -4.78 -6.51
C ILE A 80 12.80 -4.29 -7.48
N LYS A 81 13.18 -3.62 -8.59
CA LYS A 81 12.24 -3.24 -9.65
C LYS A 81 11.48 -4.44 -10.20
N ASN A 82 12.19 -5.54 -10.47
CA ASN A 82 11.58 -6.77 -10.97
C ASN A 82 10.60 -7.40 -9.96
N ILE A 83 10.97 -7.45 -8.68
CA ILE A 83 10.09 -7.91 -7.60
C ILE A 83 8.82 -7.06 -7.53
N ILE A 84 8.94 -5.73 -7.64
CA ILE A 84 7.80 -4.81 -7.67
C ILE A 84 6.90 -5.08 -8.88
N GLY A 85 7.48 -5.16 -10.09
CA GLY A 85 6.74 -5.41 -11.32
C GLY A 85 5.96 -6.73 -11.27
N ILE A 86 6.63 -7.82 -10.88
CA ILE A 86 6.02 -9.14 -10.71
C ILE A 86 4.91 -9.09 -9.65
N PHE A 87 5.16 -8.45 -8.50
CA PHE A 87 4.16 -8.35 -7.44
C PHE A 87 2.93 -7.57 -7.89
N ILE A 88 3.08 -6.47 -8.64
CA ILE A 88 1.94 -5.72 -9.19
C ILE A 88 1.10 -6.63 -10.10
N LEU A 89 1.75 -7.37 -11.02
CA LEU A 89 1.04 -8.28 -11.93
C LEU A 89 0.32 -9.40 -11.18
N LEU A 90 0.98 -10.03 -10.19
CA LEU A 90 0.37 -11.04 -9.34
C LEU A 90 -0.81 -10.48 -8.55
N ALA A 91 -0.66 -9.31 -7.93
CA ALA A 91 -1.71 -8.67 -7.16
C ALA A 91 -2.95 -8.36 -8.03
N LEU A 92 -2.74 -7.91 -9.27
CA LEU A 92 -3.82 -7.73 -10.25
C LEU A 92 -4.50 -9.05 -10.61
N GLY A 93 -3.71 -10.11 -10.84
CA GLY A 93 -4.23 -11.46 -11.08
C GLY A 93 -5.11 -11.96 -9.93
N PHE A 94 -4.60 -11.86 -8.69
CA PHE A 94 -5.32 -12.27 -7.49
C PHE A 94 -6.59 -11.44 -7.23
N GLN A 95 -6.61 -10.14 -7.57
CA GLN A 95 -7.82 -9.32 -7.44
C GLN A 95 -8.96 -9.75 -8.38
N ASN A 96 -8.61 -10.31 -9.54
CA ASN A 96 -9.59 -10.81 -10.51
C ASN A 96 -10.12 -12.21 -10.17
N LEU A 97 -9.47 -12.92 -9.23
CA LEU A 97 -10.01 -14.17 -8.72
C LEU A 97 -11.27 -13.88 -7.92
N LYS A 98 -12.39 -14.43 -8.38
CA LYS A 98 -13.64 -14.48 -7.61
C LYS A 98 -13.46 -15.49 -6.48
N ILE A 99 -12.82 -15.09 -5.38
CA ILE A 99 -12.82 -15.87 -4.15
C ILE A 99 -14.24 -15.78 -3.56
N THR A 100 -15.09 -16.72 -3.98
CA THR A 100 -16.51 -16.80 -3.61
C THR A 100 -16.75 -17.59 -2.33
N LYS A 101 -15.71 -18.19 -1.74
CA LYS A 101 -15.83 -18.93 -0.49
C LYS A 101 -15.56 -18.00 0.70
N ASN A 102 -16.48 -17.98 1.66
CA ASN A 102 -16.25 -17.42 3.00
C ASN A 102 -15.17 -18.26 3.69
N ILE A 103 -13.91 -17.89 3.52
CA ILE A 103 -12.81 -18.51 4.21
C ILE A 103 -12.77 -17.86 5.59
N TYR A 104 -13.00 -18.64 6.64
CA TYR A 104 -12.81 -18.14 7.99
C TYR A 104 -11.33 -17.80 8.20
N VAL A 105 -11.03 -16.53 8.47
CA VAL A 105 -9.67 -16.07 8.82
C VAL A 105 -9.63 -15.79 10.32
N PRO A 106 -9.01 -16.67 11.11
CA PRO A 106 -8.86 -16.46 12.54
C PRO A 106 -8.08 -15.17 12.85
N ASN A 107 -8.43 -14.49 13.95
CA ASN A 107 -7.76 -13.25 14.33
C ASN A 107 -6.25 -13.39 14.55
N TYR A 108 -5.75 -14.56 14.97
CA TYR A 108 -4.31 -14.79 15.16
C TYR A 108 -3.52 -14.77 13.83
N VAL A 109 -4.17 -15.02 12.69
CA VAL A 109 -3.50 -14.95 11.37
C VAL A 109 -2.99 -13.54 11.10
N TYR A 110 -3.60 -12.51 11.70
CA TYR A 110 -3.15 -11.14 11.55
C TYR A 110 -1.76 -10.86 12.10
N TYR A 111 -1.24 -11.67 13.04
CA TYR A 111 0.18 -11.60 13.43
C TYR A 111 1.09 -11.87 12.23
N VAL A 112 0.84 -12.97 11.51
CA VAL A 112 1.60 -13.37 10.33
C VAL A 112 1.40 -12.38 9.19
N ILE A 113 0.17 -11.90 8.99
CA ILE A 113 -0.12 -10.88 7.98
C ILE A 113 0.66 -9.59 8.28
N GLY A 114 0.71 -9.17 9.54
CA GLY A 114 1.50 -8.02 9.99
C GLY A 114 2.99 -8.17 9.68
N PHE A 115 3.55 -9.33 10.04
CA PHE A 115 4.94 -9.69 9.74
C PHE A 115 5.25 -9.65 8.23
N LEU A 116 4.47 -10.38 7.42
CA LEU A 116 4.65 -10.42 5.97
C LEU A 116 4.44 -9.04 5.33
N THR A 117 3.50 -8.26 5.87
CA THR A 117 3.28 -6.89 5.42
C THR A 117 4.49 -6.01 5.70
N GLY A 118 5.14 -6.16 6.86
CA GLY A 118 6.38 -5.46 7.17
C GLY A 118 7.47 -5.70 6.11
N ILE A 119 7.71 -6.97 5.76
CA ILE A 119 8.71 -7.35 4.75
C ILE A 119 8.35 -6.74 3.39
N LEU A 120 7.14 -7.04 2.91
CA LEU A 120 6.70 -6.64 1.58
C LEU A 120 6.56 -5.11 1.46
N ASN A 121 6.36 -4.38 2.56
CA ASN A 121 6.18 -2.92 2.50
C ASN A 121 7.53 -2.23 2.27
N ILE A 122 8.64 -2.88 2.63
CA ILE A 122 9.99 -2.44 2.29
C ILE A 122 10.36 -2.87 0.88
N LEU A 123 10.04 -4.11 0.47
CA LEU A 123 10.47 -4.63 -0.83
C LEU A 123 9.63 -4.10 -2.00
N VAL A 124 8.32 -3.96 -1.79
CA VAL A 124 7.36 -3.63 -2.86
C VAL A 124 6.69 -2.28 -2.65
N GLY A 125 6.64 -1.77 -1.41
CA GLY A 125 6.01 -0.49 -1.08
C GLY A 125 4.48 -0.48 -1.12
N VAL A 126 3.82 -1.45 -1.75
CA VAL A 126 2.35 -1.43 -1.94
C VAL A 126 1.70 -2.81 -1.80
N ILE A 127 0.93 -3.00 -0.72
CA ILE A 127 0.27 -4.29 -0.40
C ILE A 127 -1.23 -4.17 -0.12
N ALA A 128 -1.74 -2.93 -0.05
CA ALA A 128 -3.13 -2.64 0.31
C ALA A 128 -4.18 -3.42 -0.52
N PRO A 129 -4.01 -3.61 -1.86
CA PRO A 129 -4.77 -4.57 -2.66
C PRO A 129 -5.00 -5.95 -2.03
N LEU A 130 -3.94 -6.60 -1.58
CA LEU A 130 -3.96 -7.96 -1.04
C LEU A 130 -4.59 -7.97 0.36
N LEU A 131 -4.24 -7.00 1.20
CA LEU A 131 -4.85 -6.85 2.53
C LEU A 131 -6.35 -6.64 2.44
N ALA A 132 -6.84 -5.93 1.42
CA ALA A 132 -8.27 -5.73 1.23
C ALA A 132 -9.03 -7.02 0.92
N VAL A 133 -8.40 -8.00 0.27
CA VAL A 133 -9.00 -9.33 0.03
C VAL A 133 -9.11 -10.11 1.34
N ILE A 134 -8.06 -10.05 2.17
CA ILE A 134 -8.00 -10.78 3.45
C ILE A 134 -8.95 -10.16 4.49
N VAL A 135 -8.91 -8.84 4.67
CA VAL A 135 -9.73 -8.14 5.69
C VAL A 135 -11.23 -8.32 5.43
N LYS A 136 -11.66 -8.45 4.17
CA LYS A 136 -13.05 -8.74 3.80
C LYS A 136 -13.56 -10.10 4.30
N GLN A 137 -12.66 -11.03 4.62
CA GLN A 137 -13.04 -12.32 5.21
C GLN A 137 -13.36 -12.21 6.71
N SER A 138 -12.83 -11.20 7.40
CA SER A 138 -13.04 -11.00 8.85
C SER A 138 -13.98 -9.85 9.18
N ILE A 139 -14.16 -8.88 8.28
CA ILE A 139 -14.99 -7.68 8.49
C ILE A 139 -15.97 -7.52 7.33
N THR A 140 -17.25 -7.43 7.66
CA THR A 140 -18.34 -7.23 6.68
C THR A 140 -18.69 -5.76 6.48
N GLU A 141 -18.64 -4.96 7.56
CA GLU A 141 -19.00 -3.55 7.50
C GLU A 141 -17.97 -2.75 6.68
N LYS A 142 -18.46 -2.08 5.65
CA LYS A 142 -17.65 -1.32 4.69
C LYS A 142 -16.76 -0.26 5.33
N LYS A 143 -17.31 0.54 6.25
CA LYS A 143 -16.54 1.61 6.94
C LYS A 143 -15.41 0.99 7.78
N SER A 144 -15.70 -0.15 8.41
CA SER A 144 -14.74 -0.87 9.24
C SER A 144 -13.61 -1.51 8.44
N ILE A 145 -13.90 -2.05 7.24
CA ILE A 145 -12.85 -2.50 6.30
C ILE A 145 -11.95 -1.34 5.88
N VAL A 146 -12.53 -0.22 5.47
CA VAL A 146 -11.76 0.93 4.96
C VAL A 146 -10.96 1.60 6.08
N GLY A 147 -11.53 1.72 7.28
CA GLY A 147 -10.85 2.26 8.46
C GLY A 147 -9.67 1.37 8.89
N THR A 148 -9.88 0.05 8.96
CA THR A 148 -8.84 -0.92 9.33
C THR A 148 -7.69 -0.93 8.32
N LEU A 149 -7.99 -0.95 7.01
CA LEU A 149 -6.97 -0.85 5.96
C LEU A 149 -6.23 0.49 5.97
N GLY A 150 -6.94 1.59 6.28
CA GLY A 150 -6.33 2.90 6.47
C GLY A 150 -5.30 2.86 7.60
N TYR A 151 -5.65 2.24 8.73
CA TYR A 151 -4.72 2.08 9.84
C TYR A 151 -3.53 1.18 9.49
N PHE A 152 -3.76 0.04 8.82
CA PHE A 152 -2.66 -0.82 8.34
C PHE A 152 -1.66 -0.06 7.48
N GLY A 153 -2.15 0.75 6.55
CA GLY A 153 -1.32 1.64 5.74
C GLY A 153 -0.61 2.70 6.60
N LEU A 154 -1.29 3.31 7.56
CA LEU A 154 -0.72 4.33 8.43
C LEU A 154 0.47 3.77 9.23
N ILE A 155 0.24 2.69 9.99
CA ILE A 155 1.25 2.10 10.86
C ILE A 155 2.39 1.46 10.05
N GLY A 156 2.07 0.83 8.92
CA GLY A 156 3.06 0.26 8.02
C GLY A 156 3.98 1.32 7.43
N ASN A 157 3.43 2.45 6.97
CA ASN A 157 4.25 3.55 6.44
C ASN A 157 5.03 4.26 7.55
N LEU A 158 4.48 4.43 8.75
CA LEU A 158 5.20 5.00 9.89
C LEU A 158 6.44 4.16 10.23
N ILE A 159 6.27 2.85 10.40
CA ILE A 159 7.37 1.96 10.77
C ILE A 159 8.39 1.85 9.62
N LYS A 160 7.94 1.91 8.36
CA LYS A 160 8.82 2.03 7.19
C LYS A 160 9.66 3.31 7.23
N ILE A 161 9.08 4.47 7.51
CA ILE A 161 9.80 5.75 7.61
C ILE A 161 10.86 5.67 8.71
N ILE A 162 10.47 5.17 9.89
CA ILE A 162 11.40 4.95 11.01
C ILE A 162 12.53 4.00 10.60
N GLY A 163 12.20 2.89 9.95
CA GLY A 163 13.16 1.90 9.47
C GLY A 163 14.15 2.47 8.45
N PHE A 164 13.68 3.21 7.45
CA PHE A 164 14.56 3.89 6.49
C PHE A 164 15.42 4.98 7.13
N SER A 165 14.90 5.68 8.15
CA SER A 165 15.68 6.65 8.93
C SER A 165 16.85 5.97 9.66
N PHE A 166 16.64 4.78 10.24
CA PHE A 166 17.70 4.04 10.93
C PHE A 166 18.82 3.56 10.01
N ILE A 167 18.54 3.37 8.72
CA ILE A 167 19.54 2.94 7.73
C ILE A 167 20.15 4.14 6.98
N GLY A 168 19.92 5.36 7.47
CA GLY A 168 20.57 6.58 7.00
C GLY A 168 19.85 7.31 5.86
N PHE A 169 18.60 6.97 5.53
CA PHE A 169 17.87 7.68 4.47
C PHE A 169 17.53 9.12 4.90
N SER A 170 18.01 10.10 4.16
CA SER A 170 17.79 11.52 4.42
C SER A 170 16.46 11.99 3.81
N PHE A 171 15.39 11.96 4.60
CA PHE A 171 14.08 12.47 4.17
C PHE A 171 14.09 13.98 3.88
N PHE A 172 15.00 14.74 4.49
CA PHE A 172 15.10 16.19 4.31
C PHE A 172 15.45 16.59 2.88
N GLU A 173 16.19 15.75 2.15
CA GLU A 173 16.52 15.98 0.73
C GLU A 173 15.28 15.98 -0.18
N TYR A 174 14.16 15.43 0.29
CA TYR A 174 12.92 15.31 -0.45
C TYR A 174 11.82 16.27 0.05
N ILE A 175 12.18 17.29 0.84
CA ILE A 175 11.19 18.20 1.43
C ILE A 175 10.33 18.91 0.36
N ASP A 176 10.95 19.37 -0.73
CA ASP A 176 10.24 20.02 -1.84
C ASP A 176 9.27 19.06 -2.52
N THR A 177 9.72 17.82 -2.74
CA THR A 177 8.88 16.72 -3.25
C THR A 177 7.68 16.49 -2.34
N PHE A 178 7.86 16.50 -1.01
CA PHE A 178 6.75 16.35 -0.07
C PHE A 178 5.78 17.53 -0.11
N LEU A 179 6.30 18.77 -0.14
CA LEU A 179 5.49 19.99 -0.21
C LEU A 179 4.62 20.05 -1.47
N MET A 180 5.08 19.47 -2.58
CA MET A 180 4.30 19.42 -3.83
C MET A 180 3.35 18.22 -3.88
N ILE A 181 3.86 17.01 -3.59
CA ILE A 181 3.11 15.78 -3.84
C ILE A 181 2.08 15.50 -2.74
N ILE A 182 2.33 15.85 -1.47
CA ILE A 182 1.35 15.59 -0.40
C ILE A 182 0.03 16.33 -0.65
N PRO A 183 0.01 17.67 -0.90
CA PRO A 183 -1.24 18.37 -1.22
C PRO A 183 -1.93 17.81 -2.46
N ALA A 184 -1.17 17.57 -3.54
CA ALA A 184 -1.70 16.98 -4.78
C ALA A 184 -2.34 15.61 -4.53
N THR A 185 -1.72 14.77 -3.71
CA THR A 185 -2.24 13.45 -3.33
C THR A 185 -3.53 13.55 -2.52
N LEU A 186 -3.60 14.49 -1.57
CA LEU A 186 -4.80 14.70 -0.76
C LEU A 186 -5.98 15.24 -1.59
N ILE A 187 -5.71 16.19 -2.50
CA ILE A 187 -6.69 16.74 -3.44
C ILE A 187 -7.15 15.65 -4.41
N GLY A 188 -6.20 14.94 -5.04
CA GLY A 188 -6.48 13.84 -5.96
C GLY A 188 -7.31 12.72 -5.33
N SER A 189 -7.07 12.41 -4.05
CA SER A 189 -7.88 11.45 -3.29
C SER A 189 -9.33 11.90 -3.11
N ARG A 190 -9.58 13.20 -2.90
CA ARG A 190 -10.94 13.75 -2.82
C ARG A 190 -11.63 13.80 -4.19
N VAL A 191 -10.93 14.27 -5.22
CA VAL A 191 -11.44 14.31 -6.60
C VAL A 191 -11.74 12.90 -7.10
N GLY A 192 -10.84 11.94 -6.87
CA GLY A 192 -11.03 10.53 -7.20
C GLY A 192 -12.26 9.93 -6.51
N GLN A 193 -12.48 10.24 -5.23
CA GLN A 193 -13.69 9.84 -4.51
C GLN A 193 -14.97 10.43 -5.12
N PHE A 194 -14.93 11.67 -5.58
CA PHE A 194 -16.06 12.31 -6.25
C PHE A 194 -16.35 11.68 -7.62
N LEU A 195 -15.32 11.49 -8.46
CA LEU A 195 -15.43 10.91 -9.79
C LEU A 195 -15.89 9.44 -9.77
N LEU A 196 -15.51 8.70 -8.73
CA LEU A 196 -15.99 7.33 -8.53
C LEU A 196 -17.50 7.19 -8.46
N ASN A 197 -18.18 8.19 -7.91
CA ASN A 197 -19.64 8.16 -7.84
C ASN A 197 -20.29 8.41 -9.21
N LYS A 198 -19.51 8.85 -10.22
CA LYS A 198 -19.98 9.17 -11.57
C LYS A 198 -19.60 8.14 -12.63
N ILE A 199 -18.62 7.28 -12.37
CA ILE A 199 -18.11 6.29 -13.33
C ILE A 199 -18.51 4.89 -12.87
N SER A 200 -18.90 4.02 -13.80
CA SER A 200 -19.20 2.63 -13.45
C SER A 200 -17.95 1.91 -12.92
N ASN A 201 -18.12 1.03 -11.92
CA ASN A 201 -17.01 0.26 -11.35
C ASN A 201 -16.26 -0.55 -12.41
N LYS A 202 -16.96 -1.05 -13.45
CA LYS A 202 -16.34 -1.81 -14.54
C LYS A 202 -15.35 -0.95 -15.33
N ILE A 203 -15.75 0.26 -15.71
CA ILE A 203 -14.89 1.18 -16.47
C ILE A 203 -13.69 1.61 -15.63
N PHE A 204 -13.91 1.98 -14.36
CA PHE A 204 -12.81 2.34 -13.45
C PHE A 204 -11.77 1.22 -13.34
N MET A 205 -12.22 -0.02 -13.13
CA MET A 205 -11.32 -1.17 -12.98
C MET A 205 -10.50 -1.45 -14.26
N ILE A 206 -11.10 -1.28 -15.44
CA ILE A 206 -10.39 -1.44 -16.72
C ILE A 206 -9.26 -0.41 -16.83
N PHE A 207 -9.55 0.89 -16.67
CA PHE A 207 -8.53 1.93 -16.74
C PHE A 207 -7.42 1.74 -15.70
N PHE A 208 -7.79 1.41 -14.47
CA PHE A 208 -6.86 1.15 -13.38
C PHE A 208 -5.91 -0.02 -13.70
N GLN A 209 -6.44 -1.12 -14.22
CA GLN A 209 -5.65 -2.29 -14.62
C GLN A 209 -4.72 -1.97 -15.78
N ILE A 210 -5.19 -1.25 -16.80
CA ILE A 210 -4.36 -0.85 -17.95
C ILE A 210 -3.16 -0.02 -17.49
N ILE A 211 -3.38 0.99 -16.65
CA ILE A 211 -2.31 1.85 -16.13
C ILE A 211 -1.28 1.02 -15.35
N LEU A 212 -1.74 0.16 -14.43
CA LEU A 212 -0.83 -0.64 -13.62
C LEU A 212 -0.07 -1.69 -14.43
N ILE A 213 -0.73 -2.35 -15.39
CA ILE A 213 -0.06 -3.30 -16.29
C ILE A 213 1.00 -2.56 -17.11
N GLY A 214 0.67 -1.41 -17.69
CA GLY A 214 1.63 -0.61 -18.46
C GLY A 214 2.84 -0.19 -17.64
N LEU A 215 2.62 0.32 -16.42
CA LEU A 215 3.73 0.71 -15.52
C LEU A 215 4.54 -0.50 -15.05
N ALA A 216 3.89 -1.63 -14.73
CA ALA A 216 4.57 -2.84 -14.30
C ALA A 216 5.42 -3.45 -15.43
N ILE A 217 4.89 -3.51 -16.66
CA ILE A 217 5.66 -3.97 -17.82
C ILE A 217 6.85 -3.07 -18.05
N ARG A 218 6.68 -1.74 -17.96
CA ARG A 218 7.80 -0.81 -18.12
C ARG A 218 8.90 -1.02 -17.07
N LEU A 219 8.53 -1.30 -15.82
CA LEU A 219 9.48 -1.65 -14.75
C LEU A 219 10.24 -2.96 -14.97
N LEU A 220 9.68 -3.89 -15.77
CA LEU A 220 10.31 -5.18 -16.06
C LEU A 220 11.22 -5.16 -17.29
N ILE A 221 10.98 -4.22 -18.21
CA ILE A 221 11.72 -4.11 -19.47
C ILE A 221 12.85 -3.09 -19.39
N ILE A 222 12.72 -2.08 -18.51
CA ILE A 222 13.62 -0.92 -18.38
C ILE A 222 14.17 -0.84 -16.96
#